data_AF-C6XD19-F1
#
_entry.id   AF-C6XD19-F1
#
_cell.length_a   1.000
_cell.length_b   1.000
_cell.length_c   1.000
_cell.angle_alpha   90.00
_cell.angle_beta   90.00
_cell.angle_gamma   90.00
#
_symmetry.space_group_name_H-M   'P 1'
#
loop_
_entity.id
_entity.type
_entity.pdbx_description
1 polymer ?
#
loop_
_entity_poly.entity_id
_entity_poly.type
_entity_poly.pdbx_seq_one_letter_code
_entity_poly.pdbx_strand_id
1 'polypeptide(L)'
;MSHLLSNPSTMHLVGWNQQEVTGNIGPAHASSQPMVLRQEWNPLVGRADWKDREYREAYMEATVEQDIAYQIKLNREARRLTQSRLASMIGTKQSAVCRYEDPTYGAHSIPTLIKIANAFDCALSVRLISYKELARQSAKSGKSAFLVPKFSEELNLIEGK
;
A
#
# COMPACT_ATOMS: atom_id res chain seq x y z
N MET A 1 -21.57 -7.09 55.95
CA MET A 1 -22.44 -7.15 54.76
C MET A 1 -21.59 -7.65 53.60
N SER A 2 -21.46 -8.96 53.52
CA SER A 2 -20.64 -9.70 52.56
C SER A 2 -21.33 -11.03 52.28
N HIS A 3 -21.08 -11.56 51.08
CA HIS A 3 -21.52 -12.86 50.55
C HIS A 3 -22.99 -12.95 50.12
N LEU A 4 -23.41 -13.69 49.09
CA LEU A 4 -22.76 -14.45 48.02
C LEU A 4 -23.91 -14.79 47.04
N LEU A 5 -23.64 -14.67 45.74
CA LEU A 5 -24.00 -15.60 44.66
C LEU A 5 -25.17 -16.60 44.89
N SER A 6 -26.24 -16.44 44.12
CA SER A 6 -27.18 -17.52 43.79
C SER A 6 -27.01 -17.91 42.31
N ASN A 7 -26.42 -19.09 42.10
CA ASN A 7 -26.69 -19.97 40.94
C ASN A 7 -27.98 -20.78 41.29
N PRO A 8 -28.64 -21.61 40.43
CA PRO A 8 -28.09 -22.33 39.27
C PRO A 8 -29.01 -22.49 38.03
N SER A 9 -28.43 -22.82 36.88
CA SER A 9 -29.11 -23.64 35.86
C SER A 9 -28.11 -24.42 35.01
N THR A 10 -27.91 -25.66 35.45
CA THR A 10 -28.00 -26.94 34.71
C THR A 10 -27.11 -27.17 33.47
N MET A 11 -26.24 -28.17 33.64
CA MET A 11 -25.48 -28.93 32.65
C MET A 11 -26.37 -29.56 31.56
N HIS A 12 -25.82 -29.72 30.35
CA HIS A 12 -25.84 -31.02 29.67
C HIS A 12 -24.62 -31.18 28.76
N LEU A 13 -23.80 -32.17 29.13
CA LEU A 13 -22.71 -32.79 28.37
C LEU A 13 -23.30 -34.00 27.64
N VAL A 14 -23.16 -34.07 26.32
CA VAL A 14 -23.21 -35.29 25.48
C VAL A 14 -22.45 -34.95 24.20
N GLY A 15 -21.51 -35.70 23.65
CA GLY A 15 -20.87 -36.95 24.03
C GLY A 15 -19.68 -37.12 23.06
N TRP A 16 -18.54 -37.53 23.60
CA TRP A 16 -17.37 -37.91 22.81
C TRP A 16 -17.64 -39.28 22.19
N ASN A 17 -17.38 -39.45 20.89
CA ASN A 17 -17.34 -40.78 20.29
C ASN A 17 -15.93 -41.08 19.82
N GLN A 18 -15.38 -42.19 20.32
CA GLN A 18 -14.02 -42.68 20.07
C GLN A 18 -14.13 -44.17 19.73
N GLN A 19 -13.21 -44.62 18.85
CA GLN A 19 -12.93 -45.97 18.35
C GLN A 19 -13.62 -46.29 17.00
N GLU A 20 -12.94 -46.78 15.96
CA GLU A 20 -11.84 -47.77 15.94
C GLU A 20 -10.75 -47.51 14.89
N VAL A 21 -9.57 -48.07 15.18
CA VAL A 21 -8.40 -48.20 14.30
C VAL A 21 -8.52 -49.52 13.52
N THR A 22 -8.57 -49.46 12.19
CA THR A 22 -7.98 -50.51 11.34
C THR A 22 -7.31 -49.85 10.13
N GLY A 23 -6.08 -50.27 9.85
CA GLY A 23 -5.25 -49.70 8.81
C GLY A 23 -5.71 -50.10 7.41
N ASN A 24 -5.62 -49.16 6.47
CA ASN A 24 -5.41 -49.47 5.07
C ASN A 24 -4.60 -48.35 4.42
N ILE A 25 -3.41 -48.69 3.93
CA ILE A 25 -2.52 -47.80 3.19
C ILE A 25 -2.78 -48.03 1.70
N GLY A 26 -3.30 -46.99 1.01
CA GLY A 26 -3.20 -46.83 -0.45
C GLY A 26 -4.46 -46.30 -1.15
N PRO A 27 -4.35 -45.75 -2.38
CA PRO A 27 -3.27 -44.95 -2.92
C PRO A 27 -3.59 -43.45 -2.85
N ALA A 28 -2.60 -42.63 -3.19
CA ALA A 28 -2.69 -41.19 -3.32
C ALA A 28 -3.87 -40.74 -4.21
N HIS A 29 -4.98 -40.36 -3.59
CA HIS A 29 -5.84 -39.36 -4.19
C HIS A 29 -5.29 -38.00 -3.80
N ALA A 30 -4.40 -37.49 -4.65
CA ALA A 30 -4.19 -36.06 -4.76
C ALA A 30 -5.58 -35.43 -4.92
N SER A 31 -6.13 -34.91 -3.83
CA SER A 31 -7.24 -33.99 -3.88
C SER A 31 -6.68 -32.73 -4.54
N SER A 32 -6.66 -32.73 -5.87
CA SER A 32 -6.62 -31.51 -6.66
C SER A 32 -7.90 -30.76 -6.36
N GLN A 33 -7.98 -30.16 -5.16
CA GLN A 33 -8.85 -29.03 -4.96
C GLN A 33 -8.44 -28.05 -6.06
N PRO A 34 -9.33 -27.67 -6.98
CA PRO A 34 -9.01 -26.63 -7.93
C PRO A 34 -8.60 -25.43 -7.09
N MET A 35 -7.42 -24.88 -7.39
CA MET A 35 -6.97 -23.60 -6.86
C MET A 35 -8.10 -22.61 -7.10
N VAL A 36 -8.96 -22.43 -6.10
CA VAL A 36 -10.16 -21.61 -6.20
C VAL A 36 -9.64 -20.26 -6.64
N LEU A 37 -10.04 -19.80 -7.83
CA LEU A 37 -9.88 -18.43 -8.29
C LEU A 37 -10.22 -17.55 -7.09
N ARG A 38 -9.19 -17.05 -6.39
CA ARG A 38 -9.35 -16.16 -5.25
C ARG A 38 -10.18 -15.03 -5.82
N GLN A 39 -11.48 -14.97 -5.47
CA GLN A 39 -12.39 -13.96 -5.98
C GLN A 39 -11.64 -12.64 -5.96
N GLU A 40 -11.40 -12.06 -7.13
CA GLU A 40 -10.61 -10.84 -7.22
C GLU A 40 -11.26 -9.82 -6.31
N TRP A 41 -10.54 -9.40 -5.27
CA TRP A 41 -11.06 -8.39 -4.37
C TRP A 41 -11.41 -7.14 -5.19
N ASN A 42 -12.68 -6.76 -5.14
CA ASN A 42 -13.14 -5.54 -5.82
C ASN A 42 -12.89 -4.35 -4.88
N PRO A 43 -11.91 -3.48 -5.20
CA PRO A 43 -11.48 -2.37 -4.34
C PRO A 43 -12.50 -1.24 -4.22
N LEU A 44 -13.56 -1.27 -5.04
CA LEU A 44 -14.66 -0.33 -4.97
C LEU A 44 -15.72 -0.73 -3.92
N VAL A 45 -15.69 -1.98 -3.44
CA VAL A 45 -16.56 -2.42 -2.34
C VAL A 45 -16.21 -1.60 -1.09
N GLY A 46 -17.21 -0.98 -0.47
CA GLY A 46 -17.04 -0.09 0.67
C GLY A 46 -16.80 1.39 0.32
N ARG A 47 -16.72 1.76 -0.96
CA ARG A 47 -16.55 3.15 -1.43
C ARG A 47 -17.84 3.71 -2.01
N ALA A 48 -18.94 3.61 -1.26
CA ALA A 48 -20.26 4.06 -1.72
C ALA A 48 -20.27 5.57 -2.06
N ASP A 49 -19.52 6.37 -1.31
CA ASP A 49 -19.40 7.82 -1.48
C ASP A 49 -18.81 8.20 -2.85
N TRP A 50 -18.04 7.32 -3.48
CA TRP A 50 -17.46 7.59 -4.81
C TRP A 50 -18.50 7.55 -5.94
N LYS A 51 -19.75 7.17 -5.65
CA LYS A 51 -20.88 7.39 -6.58
C LYS A 51 -21.11 8.88 -6.80
N ASP A 52 -20.90 9.69 -5.76
CA ASP A 52 -20.89 11.14 -5.88
C ASP A 52 -19.66 11.59 -6.69
N ARG A 53 -19.90 12.47 -7.66
CA ARG A 53 -18.86 12.90 -8.60
C ARG A 53 -17.86 13.83 -7.95
N GLU A 54 -18.34 14.84 -7.24
CA GLU A 54 -17.51 15.85 -6.60
C GLU A 54 -16.61 15.18 -5.55
N TYR A 55 -17.17 14.23 -4.79
CA TYR A 55 -16.41 13.47 -3.81
C TYR A 55 -15.25 12.68 -4.43
N ARG A 56 -15.50 11.89 -5.49
CA ARG A 56 -14.42 11.09 -6.10
C ARG A 56 -13.38 11.94 -6.82
N GLU A 57 -13.77 13.10 -7.38
CA GLU A 57 -12.84 14.05 -7.98
C GLU A 57 -11.94 14.66 -6.89
N ALA A 58 -12.51 15.19 -5.81
CA ALA A 58 -11.75 15.72 -4.69
C ALA A 58 -10.83 14.67 -4.03
N TYR A 59 -11.31 13.43 -3.89
CA TYR A 59 -10.50 12.33 -3.36
C TYR A 59 -9.30 12.03 -4.25
N MET A 60 -9.50 11.98 -5.58
CA MET A 60 -8.43 11.75 -6.55
C MET A 60 -7.39 12.87 -6.47
N GLU A 61 -7.80 14.13 -6.47
CA GLU A 61 -6.90 15.28 -6.36
C GLU A 61 -6.08 15.22 -5.07
N ALA A 62 -6.74 15.03 -3.92
CA ALA A 62 -6.07 14.91 -2.63
C ALA A 62 -5.08 13.72 -2.59
N THR A 63 -5.44 12.59 -3.22
CA THR A 63 -4.56 11.43 -3.29
C THR A 63 -3.31 11.73 -4.13
N VAL A 64 -3.47 12.39 -5.28
CA VAL A 64 -2.34 12.76 -6.13
C VAL A 64 -1.37 13.68 -5.39
N GLU A 65 -1.87 14.74 -4.74
CA GLU A 65 -1.03 15.68 -4.01
C GLU A 65 -0.33 15.04 -2.82
N GLN A 66 -1.06 14.22 -2.04
CA GLN A 66 -0.48 13.51 -0.90
C GLN A 66 0.61 12.53 -1.33
N ASP A 67 0.32 11.71 -2.36
CA ASP A 67 1.24 10.69 -2.81
C ASP A 67 2.54 11.29 -3.37
N ILE A 68 2.45 12.38 -4.14
CA ILE A 68 3.64 13.05 -4.66
C ILE A 68 4.47 13.65 -3.50
N ALA A 69 3.83 14.38 -2.58
CA ALA A 69 4.53 14.96 -1.44
C ALA A 69 5.24 13.90 -0.59
N TYR A 70 4.58 12.77 -0.35
CA TYR A 70 5.13 11.66 0.43
C TYR A 70 6.26 10.95 -0.31
N GLN A 71 6.13 10.71 -1.63
CA GLN A 71 7.21 10.13 -2.42
C GLN A 71 8.46 11.02 -2.39
N ILE A 72 8.30 12.34 -2.54
CA ILE A 72 9.43 13.28 -2.52
C ILE A 72 10.14 13.20 -1.16
N LYS A 73 9.39 13.31 -0.06
CA LYS A 73 9.94 13.28 1.30
C LYS A 73 10.61 11.95 1.61
N LEU A 74 9.93 10.83 1.40
CA LEU A 74 10.41 9.50 1.77
C LEU A 74 11.64 9.09 0.95
N ASN A 75 11.66 9.38 -0.37
CA ASN A 75 12.82 9.07 -1.20
C ASN A 75 14.02 9.97 -0.89
N ARG A 76 13.78 11.25 -0.56
CA ARG A 76 14.83 12.16 -0.08
C ARG A 76 15.46 11.63 1.21
N GLU A 77 14.64 11.25 2.18
CA GLU A 77 15.09 10.73 3.48
C GLU A 77 15.82 9.40 3.35
N ALA A 78 15.32 8.48 2.51
CA ALA A 78 15.98 7.20 2.23
C ALA A 78 17.40 7.39 1.65
N ARG A 79 17.60 8.45 0.87
CA ARG A 79 18.89 8.85 0.29
C ARG A 79 19.72 9.75 1.23
N ARG A 80 19.25 9.98 2.46
CA ARG A 80 19.90 10.83 3.48
C ARG A 80 20.16 12.26 3.01
N LEU A 81 19.32 12.78 2.12
CA LEU A 81 19.42 14.13 1.61
C LEU A 81 18.65 15.09 2.53
N THR A 82 19.21 16.27 2.78
CA THR A 82 18.45 17.36 3.39
C THR A 82 17.60 18.06 2.31
N GLN A 83 16.56 18.81 2.71
CA GLN A 83 15.78 19.60 1.77
C GLN A 83 16.65 20.61 1.01
N SER A 84 17.62 21.24 1.68
CA SER A 84 18.59 22.13 1.05
C SER A 84 19.46 21.41 0.03
N ARG A 85 19.88 20.17 0.31
CA ARG A 85 20.69 19.40 -0.64
C ARG A 85 19.90 19.04 -1.88
N LEU A 86 18.67 18.57 -1.73
CA LEU A 86 17.78 18.32 -2.88
C LEU A 86 17.53 19.61 -3.67
N ALA A 87 17.31 20.73 -2.98
CA ALA A 87 17.11 22.02 -3.62
C ALA A 87 18.30 22.43 -4.50
N SER A 88 19.54 22.27 -3.99
CA SER A 88 20.75 22.50 -4.78
C SER A 88 20.85 21.59 -6.00
N MET A 89 20.48 20.31 -5.87
CA MET A 89 20.54 19.34 -6.98
C MET A 89 19.57 19.69 -8.11
N ILE A 90 18.37 20.19 -7.79
CA ILE A 90 17.35 20.52 -8.81
C ILE A 90 17.33 22.01 -9.21
N GLY A 91 18.27 22.81 -8.69
CA GLY A 91 18.41 24.23 -9.00
C GLY A 91 17.26 25.09 -8.47
N THR A 92 16.84 24.88 -7.22
CA THR A 92 15.77 25.64 -6.55
C THR A 92 16.17 26.05 -5.12
N LYS A 93 15.23 26.65 -4.38
CA LYS A 93 15.41 27.04 -2.96
C LYS A 93 14.86 25.96 -2.02
N GLN A 94 15.43 25.83 -0.82
CA GLN A 94 14.94 24.90 0.20
C GLN A 94 13.45 25.10 0.53
N SER A 95 12.97 26.34 0.54
CA SER A 95 11.54 26.65 0.73
C SER A 95 10.64 26.12 -0.39
N ALA A 96 11.16 25.90 -1.61
CA ALA A 96 10.41 25.22 -2.66
C ALA A 96 10.31 23.72 -2.38
N VAL A 97 11.39 23.08 -1.95
CA VAL A 97 11.37 21.66 -1.56
C VAL A 97 10.44 21.42 -0.36
N CYS A 98 10.43 22.33 0.62
CA CYS A 98 9.48 22.25 1.73
C CYS A 98 8.02 22.21 1.24
N ARG A 99 7.66 23.06 0.27
CA ARG A 99 6.33 23.05 -0.36
C ARG A 99 6.08 21.82 -1.21
N TYR A 100 7.10 21.28 -1.87
CA TYR A 100 6.98 20.01 -2.61
C TYR A 100 6.76 18.80 -1.70
N GLU A 101 7.06 18.92 -0.40
CA GLU A 101 6.81 17.87 0.61
C GLU A 101 5.52 18.13 1.40
N ASP A 102 4.76 19.17 1.06
CA ASP A 102 3.50 19.54 1.69
C ASP A 102 2.30 19.01 0.87
N PRO A 103 1.49 18.07 1.42
CA PRO A 103 0.35 17.49 0.72
C PRO A 103 -0.78 18.50 0.46
N THR A 104 -0.72 19.71 1.02
CA THR A 104 -1.71 20.77 0.84
C THR A 104 -1.28 21.84 -0.18
N TYR A 105 -0.07 21.73 -0.74
CA TYR A 105 0.48 22.77 -1.62
C TYR A 105 -0.21 22.83 -2.99
N GLY A 106 -0.53 21.67 -3.60
CA GLY A 106 -1.38 21.62 -4.80
C GLY A 106 -0.73 22.05 -6.12
N ALA A 107 0.58 22.33 -6.15
CA ALA A 107 1.21 23.00 -7.30
C ALA A 107 2.57 22.38 -7.68
N HIS A 108 2.54 21.23 -8.36
CA HIS A 108 3.73 20.61 -8.92
C HIS A 108 3.70 20.62 -10.44
N SER A 109 4.77 21.09 -11.08
CA SER A 109 4.90 21.03 -12.53
C SER A 109 5.58 19.71 -12.94
N ILE A 110 5.18 19.13 -14.09
CA ILE A 110 5.86 17.96 -14.65
C ILE A 110 7.37 18.19 -14.80
N PRO A 111 7.87 19.34 -15.31
CA PRO A 111 9.31 19.61 -15.36
C PRO A 111 10.01 19.55 -13.99
N THR A 112 9.35 20.02 -12.92
CA THR A 112 9.88 19.90 -11.55
C THR A 112 9.97 18.44 -11.13
N LEU A 113 8.93 17.65 -11.37
CA LEU A 113 8.91 16.23 -11.01
C LEU A 113 9.99 15.45 -11.77
N ILE A 114 10.24 15.78 -13.04
CA ILE A 114 11.34 15.20 -13.83
C ILE A 114 12.69 15.53 -13.20
N LYS A 115 12.94 16.79 -12.78
CA LYS A 115 14.18 17.16 -12.11
C LYS A 115 14.39 16.39 -10.81
N ILE A 116 13.32 16.20 -10.03
CA ILE A 116 13.37 15.43 -8.77
C ILE A 116 13.67 13.96 -9.05
N ALA A 117 12.99 13.35 -10.03
CA ALA A 117 13.23 11.96 -10.44
C ALA A 117 14.69 11.75 -10.87
N ASN A 118 15.24 12.65 -11.69
CA ASN A 118 16.65 12.64 -12.07
C ASN A 118 17.59 12.79 -10.85
N ALA A 119 17.27 13.68 -9.91
CA ALA A 119 18.06 13.86 -8.68
C ALA A 119 18.01 12.62 -7.77
N PHE A 120 16.94 11.84 -7.84
CA PHE A 120 16.78 10.57 -7.13
C PHE A 120 17.32 9.36 -7.90
N ASP A 121 17.75 9.54 -9.15
CA ASP A 121 18.19 8.47 -10.05
C ASP A 121 17.08 7.40 -10.22
N CYS A 122 15.85 7.84 -10.48
CA CYS A 122 14.70 6.98 -10.75
C CYS A 122 13.82 7.55 -11.88
N ALA A 123 12.88 6.73 -12.38
CA ALA A 123 11.99 7.12 -13.47
C ALA A 123 10.69 7.78 -12.96
N LEU A 124 10.23 8.82 -13.66
CA LEU A 124 8.89 9.38 -13.49
C LEU A 124 7.90 8.72 -14.46
N SER A 125 6.79 8.21 -13.95
CA SER A 125 5.69 7.67 -14.77
C SER A 125 4.38 8.41 -14.48
N VAL A 126 3.88 9.17 -15.46
CA VAL A 126 2.58 9.87 -15.38
C VAL A 126 1.55 9.11 -16.21
N ARG A 127 0.46 8.65 -15.61
CA ARG A 127 -0.57 7.83 -16.26
C ARG A 127 -1.97 8.21 -15.79
N LEU A 128 -2.93 8.20 -16.70
CA LEU A 128 -4.35 8.23 -16.37
C LEU A 128 -4.82 6.81 -16.03
N ILE A 129 -5.48 6.63 -14.88
CA ILE A 129 -5.94 5.33 -14.39
C ILE A 129 -7.44 5.36 -14.06
N SER A 130 -8.08 4.19 -13.98
CA SER A 130 -9.47 4.11 -13.53
C SER A 130 -9.60 4.32 -12.00
N TYR A 131 -10.76 4.76 -11.52
CA TYR A 131 -11.05 4.82 -10.08
C TYR A 131 -10.91 3.46 -9.38
N LYS A 132 -11.21 2.35 -10.07
CA LYS A 132 -10.95 1.00 -9.54
C LYS A 132 -9.47 0.83 -9.23
N GLU A 133 -8.59 1.28 -10.11
CA GLU A 133 -7.15 1.19 -9.93
C GLU A 133 -6.64 2.16 -8.85
N LEU A 134 -7.16 3.40 -8.80
CA LEU A 134 -6.88 4.34 -7.70
C LEU A 134 -7.23 3.72 -6.34
N ALA A 135 -8.37 3.04 -6.24
CA ALA A 135 -8.80 2.36 -5.02
C ALA A 135 -7.90 1.17 -4.64
N ARG A 136 -7.26 0.49 -5.61
CA ARG A 136 -6.24 -0.54 -5.34
C ARG A 136 -4.96 0.06 -4.84
N GLN A 137 -4.52 1.17 -5.45
CA GLN A 137 -3.29 1.85 -5.08
C GLN A 137 -3.38 2.44 -3.67
N SER A 138 -4.50 3.09 -3.33
CA SER A 138 -4.70 3.64 -1.98
C SER A 138 -4.82 2.58 -0.88
N ALA A 139 -5.18 1.34 -1.23
CA ALA A 139 -5.16 0.22 -0.29
C ALA A 139 -3.75 -0.26 0.04
N LYS A 140 -2.74 0.08 -0.78
CA LYS A 140 -1.34 -0.21 -0.49
C LYS A 140 -0.83 0.80 0.53
N SER A 141 -0.92 0.44 1.80
CA SER A 141 -0.39 1.24 2.91
C SER A 141 1.07 0.92 3.19
N GLY A 142 1.83 1.94 3.61
CA GLY A 142 3.16 1.78 4.19
C GLY A 142 4.26 2.50 3.42
N LYS A 143 5.44 2.63 4.05
CA LYS A 143 6.60 3.33 3.46
C LYS A 143 7.08 2.66 2.17
N SER A 144 7.01 1.33 2.08
CA SER A 144 7.45 0.57 0.91
C SER A 144 6.63 0.86 -0.35
N ALA A 145 5.39 1.36 -0.23
CA ALA A 145 4.59 1.75 -1.38
C ALA A 145 5.14 3.00 -2.08
N PHE A 146 5.91 3.82 -1.37
CA PHE A 146 6.41 5.12 -1.85
C PHE A 146 7.92 5.15 -2.06
N LEU A 147 8.66 4.17 -1.53
CA LEU A 147 10.11 4.09 -1.68
C LEU A 147 10.47 3.49 -3.03
N VAL A 148 11.36 4.14 -3.75
CA VAL A 148 11.85 3.73 -5.06
C VAL A 148 13.38 3.60 -4.98
N PRO A 149 13.96 2.43 -5.30
CA PRO A 149 15.42 2.29 -5.38
C PRO A 149 15.99 3.26 -6.42
N LYS A 150 17.24 3.66 -6.24
CA LYS A 150 17.98 4.38 -7.29
C LYS A 150 18.50 3.36 -8.30
N PHE A 151 18.66 3.76 -9.55
CA PHE A 151 19.12 2.86 -10.61
C PHE A 151 20.44 2.15 -10.27
N SER A 152 21.37 2.84 -9.60
CA SER A 152 22.61 2.19 -9.11
C SER A 152 22.41 0.96 -8.21
N GLU A 153 21.27 0.82 -7.53
CA GLU A 153 20.93 -0.35 -6.70
C GLU A 153 20.33 -1.49 -7.53
N GLU A 154 19.93 -1.21 -8.77
CA GLU A 154 19.34 -2.18 -9.72
C GLU A 154 20.38 -2.72 -10.72
N LEU A 155 21.61 -2.19 -10.72
CA LEU A 155 22.67 -2.59 -11.66
C LEU A 155 22.98 -4.10 -11.62
N ASN A 156 22.88 -4.71 -10.44
CA ASN A 156 23.06 -6.16 -10.27
C ASN A 156 22.05 -7.00 -11.06
N LEU A 157 20.84 -6.47 -11.33
CA LEU A 157 19.82 -7.16 -12.13
C LEU A 157 20.18 -7.24 -13.62
N ILE A 158 21.03 -6.33 -14.09
CA ILE A 158 21.52 -6.30 -15.47
C ILE A 158 22.76 -7.20 -15.63
N GLU A 159 23.64 -7.19 -14.63
CA GLU A 159 24.93 -7.90 -14.69
C GLU A 159 24.82 -9.42 -14.51
N GLY A 160 23.63 -9.97 -14.25
CA GLY A 160 23.37 -11.41 -14.23
C GLY A 160 24.16 -12.19 -13.17
N LYS A 161 24.49 -11.54 -12.05
CA LYS A 161 25.13 -12.17 -10.88
C LYS A 161 24.14 -12.42 -9.75
#